data_AF-A0A2D7U8I3-F1
#
_entry.id   AF-A0A2D7U8I3-F1
#
_cell.length_a   1.000
_cell.length_b   1.000
_cell.length_c   1.000
_cell.angle_alpha   90.00
_cell.angle_beta   90.00
_cell.angle_gamma   90.00
#
_symmetry.space_group_name_H-M   'P 1'
#
loop_
_entity.id
_entity.type
_entity.pdbx_description
1 polymer ?
#
loop_
_entity_poly.entity_id
_entity_poly.type
_entity_poly.pdbx_seq_one_letter_code
_entity_poly.pdbx_strand_id
1 'polypeptide(L)'
;MKKFNSFIIIFLLSACSGGGGSNDESSPESIPLSINVTNFSSNLKSYEATQITVSANYNCNFNISSNDVYWLTTSDNKTFNYRAPITLLNEEQFNLSVNTIPSVNCPSGFLDLSLNVSRDEASLKYVPSPEPYNYAELKTDYFASHDLGFGGLSITDRYSATICYPTPEDCETYKNELFGQDAHNMATGDFNGDGFEDMVIAWAIFPHTIELDQKINAPVNIYLNDGQGNLYEDLTIFENDIAPTHPFAYRLVIADFNNDGIDDVFAGSMGLSYRDPDYANNFILPYPDLLLLSNSSGKLTDASTNIDDQNNGEGKECGFSHDASGGDFDNDGDIDIFACNILLVNDGSANFAFHETLGRSLQFSYGNPMSSLMVDLNNDEYDDLVFWNFDNRPEDFTEEGFVLLSNGTTDLNNWTLAELPEGPFGRNHNKFNHAVWGDINNDGYNDIVVAITRDLPYYEGAYIQILLGDGTGNMADVTNSNFNDQPRAATHHGEGNIYLRDFDNDGDLDLFHSTRDFASDLHGAHIAINDGNGTFNSLVESVFPQKPRANEYDNNQYLFKGLPINLDNEGCLDLISSSDSWMNESATKNYLYSLINIRCN
;
A
#
# COMPACT_ATOMS: atom_id res chain seq x y z
N MET A 1 -26.30 43.69 35.80
CA MET A 1 -26.35 44.66 34.69
C MET A 1 -26.36 43.87 33.39
N LYS A 2 -27.37 44.11 32.51
CA LYS A 2 -27.60 43.49 31.18
C LYS A 2 -27.86 41.97 31.20
N LYS A 3 -29.12 41.53 31.35
CA LYS A 3 -30.21 41.34 30.36
C LYS A 3 -29.99 40.14 29.41
N PHE A 4 -30.53 39.00 29.82
CA PHE A 4 -30.97 37.90 28.97
C PHE A 4 -32.26 38.32 28.25
N ASN A 5 -32.30 38.19 26.92
CA ASN A 5 -33.54 38.27 26.15
C ASN A 5 -34.04 36.85 25.87
N SER A 6 -35.08 36.46 26.59
CA SER A 6 -35.94 35.33 26.27
C SER A 6 -37.10 35.88 25.45
N PHE A 7 -37.26 35.44 24.20
CA PHE A 7 -38.42 35.79 23.38
C PHE A 7 -39.43 34.64 23.43
N ILE A 8 -40.46 34.83 24.25
CA ILE A 8 -41.72 34.11 24.23
C ILE A 8 -42.59 34.80 23.16
N ILE A 9 -43.02 34.06 22.13
CA ILE A 9 -44.03 34.54 21.18
C ILE A 9 -45.40 34.04 21.64
N ILE A 10 -46.25 34.99 22.02
CA ILE A 10 -47.65 34.81 22.42
C ILE A 10 -48.54 34.97 21.18
N PHE A 11 -49.50 34.06 21.03
CA PHE A 11 -50.59 34.10 20.06
C PHE A 11 -51.41 35.40 20.14
N LEU A 12 -51.60 36.05 18.98
CA LEU A 12 -52.61 37.10 18.80
C LEU A 12 -53.83 36.51 18.08
N LEU A 13 -54.93 36.35 18.84
CA LEU A 13 -56.27 36.14 18.32
C LEU A 13 -56.82 37.48 17.82
N SER A 14 -57.12 37.59 16.53
CA SER A 14 -57.97 38.66 15.98
C SER A 14 -59.29 38.06 15.50
N ALA A 15 -60.35 38.34 16.26
CA ALA A 15 -61.73 38.15 15.81
C ALA A 15 -62.19 39.41 15.05
N CYS A 16 -62.69 39.22 13.83
CA CYS A 16 -63.61 40.15 13.18
C CYS A 16 -64.72 39.34 12.53
N SER A 17 -65.96 39.66 12.90
CA SER A 17 -67.19 39.10 12.38
C SER A 17 -67.69 39.95 11.20
N GLY A 18 -68.33 39.28 10.24
CA GLY A 18 -69.42 39.87 9.47
C GLY A 18 -69.35 39.72 7.95
N GLY A 19 -70.16 38.79 7.42
CA GLY A 19 -71.03 39.11 6.28
C GLY A 19 -70.82 38.32 4.97
N GLY A 20 -71.57 37.23 4.82
CA GLY A 20 -72.46 37.03 3.67
C GLY A 20 -71.89 36.47 2.36
N GLY A 21 -72.23 35.21 2.09
CA GLY A 21 -72.85 34.84 0.81
C GLY A 21 -71.97 34.23 -0.29
N SER A 22 -72.23 32.94 -0.51
CA SER A 22 -72.18 32.19 -1.78
C SER A 22 -70.83 31.70 -2.33
N ASN A 23 -70.89 30.40 -2.66
CA ASN A 23 -69.99 29.53 -3.41
C ASN A 23 -68.83 28.93 -2.62
N ASP A 24 -69.13 27.80 -1.98
CA ASP A 24 -68.21 26.70 -1.75
C ASP A 24 -67.53 26.31 -3.08
N GLU A 25 -66.41 26.94 -3.38
CA GLU A 25 -65.29 26.23 -3.99
C GLU A 25 -64.39 25.77 -2.85
N SER A 26 -64.66 24.57 -2.35
CA SER A 26 -63.71 23.85 -1.52
C SER A 26 -62.45 23.65 -2.35
N SER A 27 -61.45 24.52 -2.18
CA SER A 27 -60.07 24.15 -2.51
C SER A 27 -59.80 22.82 -1.82
N PRO A 28 -59.40 21.75 -2.52
CA PRO A 28 -59.07 20.50 -1.86
C PRO A 28 -58.00 20.81 -0.82
N GLU A 29 -58.21 20.46 0.45
CA GLU A 29 -57.12 20.49 1.42
C GLU A 29 -56.01 19.61 0.85
N SER A 30 -54.91 20.23 0.42
CA SER A 30 -53.74 19.52 -0.04
C SER A 30 -53.23 18.68 1.12
N ILE A 31 -53.30 17.35 0.99
CA ILE A 31 -52.79 16.43 2.00
C ILE A 31 -51.30 16.79 2.23
N PRO A 32 -50.85 17.08 3.46
CA PRO A 32 -49.44 17.38 3.71
C PRO A 32 -48.55 16.25 3.19
N LEU A 33 -47.43 16.59 2.55
CA LEU A 33 -46.44 15.60 2.12
C LEU A 33 -45.89 14.86 3.35
N SER A 34 -45.89 13.54 3.28
CA SER A 34 -45.28 12.66 4.28
C SER A 34 -44.32 11.73 3.56
N ILE A 35 -43.05 11.82 3.91
CA ILE A 35 -41.97 10.97 3.39
C ILE A 35 -41.68 9.91 4.45
N ASN A 36 -41.59 8.65 4.04
CA ASN A 36 -41.25 7.52 4.89
C ASN A 36 -40.02 6.81 4.32
N VAL A 37 -39.09 6.43 5.19
CA VAL A 37 -37.90 5.66 4.84
C VAL A 37 -37.93 4.32 5.55
N THR A 38 -37.81 3.24 4.79
CA THR A 38 -37.73 1.86 5.29
C THR A 38 -36.30 1.34 5.19
N ASN A 39 -35.94 0.39 6.05
CA ASN A 39 -34.58 -0.15 6.21
C ASN A 39 -33.53 0.89 6.66
N PHE A 40 -33.99 2.04 7.16
CA PHE A 40 -33.09 3.03 7.75
C PHE A 40 -32.62 2.55 9.13
N SER A 41 -31.30 2.44 9.30
CA SER A 41 -30.66 2.37 10.62
C SER A 41 -30.12 3.76 10.99
N SER A 42 -30.41 4.20 12.21
CA SER A 42 -29.82 5.42 12.75
C SER A 42 -28.43 5.21 13.33
N ASN A 43 -28.01 3.96 13.56
CA ASN A 43 -26.69 3.63 14.10
C ASN A 43 -25.97 2.74 13.08
N LEU A 44 -24.82 3.20 12.60
CA LEU A 44 -24.03 2.51 11.57
C LEU A 44 -22.57 2.41 12.04
N LYS A 45 -21.83 1.49 11.41
CA LYS A 45 -20.38 1.45 11.45
C LYS A 45 -19.78 2.37 10.38
N SER A 46 -18.57 2.85 10.65
CA SER A 46 -17.78 3.61 9.68
C SER A 46 -17.73 2.83 8.37
N TYR A 47 -18.05 3.51 7.26
CA TYR A 47 -18.03 2.93 5.91
C TYR A 47 -18.98 1.74 5.62
N GLU A 48 -19.91 1.44 6.53
CA GLU A 48 -20.86 0.33 6.37
C GLU A 48 -21.71 0.47 5.10
N ALA A 49 -21.78 -0.60 4.29
CA ALA A 49 -22.69 -0.70 3.15
C ALA A 49 -24.16 -0.66 3.62
N THR A 50 -24.91 0.32 3.14
CA THR A 50 -26.28 0.57 3.57
C THR A 50 -27.24 0.66 2.39
N GLN A 51 -28.47 0.16 2.57
CA GLN A 51 -29.57 0.34 1.62
C GLN A 51 -30.81 0.91 2.33
N ILE A 52 -31.39 1.97 1.75
CA ILE A 52 -32.67 2.51 2.21
C ILE A 52 -33.69 2.54 1.06
N THR A 53 -34.97 2.46 1.41
CA THR A 53 -36.06 2.66 0.44
C THR A 53 -36.99 3.76 0.90
N VAL A 54 -37.29 4.69 0.00
CA VAL A 54 -38.05 5.90 0.26
C VAL A 54 -39.41 5.80 -0.42
N SER A 55 -40.45 6.19 0.33
CA SER A 55 -41.81 6.31 -0.17
C SER A 55 -42.45 7.59 0.34
N ALA A 56 -43.55 8.00 -0.28
CA ALA A 56 -44.37 9.10 0.22
C ALA A 56 -45.86 8.79 0.05
N ASN A 57 -46.70 9.58 0.71
CA ASN A 57 -48.15 9.57 0.46
C ASN A 57 -48.56 10.12 -0.93
N TYR A 58 -47.59 10.61 -1.71
CA TYR A 58 -47.71 10.99 -3.11
C TYR A 58 -46.86 10.06 -3.99
N ASN A 59 -47.15 10.02 -5.30
CA ASN A 59 -46.29 9.31 -6.26
C ASN A 59 -45.05 10.16 -6.56
N CYS A 60 -44.07 10.10 -5.66
CA CYS A 60 -42.82 10.83 -5.71
C CYS A 60 -41.65 9.95 -6.15
N ASN A 61 -40.68 10.60 -6.78
CA ASN A 61 -39.30 10.14 -6.87
C ASN A 61 -38.46 11.00 -5.93
N PHE A 62 -37.28 10.53 -5.57
CA PHE A 62 -36.44 11.15 -4.55
C PHE A 62 -35.00 11.31 -5.04
N ASN A 63 -34.28 12.20 -4.37
CA ASN A 63 -32.83 12.20 -4.35
C ASN A 63 -32.35 12.25 -2.89
N ILE A 64 -31.09 11.87 -2.70
CA ILE A 64 -30.41 11.98 -1.42
C ILE A 64 -29.32 13.03 -1.56
N SER A 65 -29.21 13.90 -0.57
CA SER A 65 -28.14 14.90 -0.48
C SER A 65 -27.42 14.78 0.86
N SER A 66 -26.13 14.48 0.81
CA SER A 66 -25.17 14.55 1.91
C SER A 66 -23.77 14.69 1.32
N ASN A 67 -22.86 15.31 2.07
CA ASN A 67 -21.45 15.43 1.70
C ASN A 67 -20.61 14.28 2.27
N ASP A 68 -21.21 13.45 3.12
CA ASP A 68 -20.50 12.47 3.94
C ASP A 68 -20.91 11.03 3.67
N VAL A 69 -21.95 10.79 2.86
CA VAL A 69 -22.24 9.46 2.34
C VAL A 69 -21.55 9.27 1.00
N TYR A 70 -21.02 8.08 0.76
CA TYR A 70 -20.21 7.80 -0.43
C TYR A 70 -20.89 6.76 -1.33
N TRP A 71 -20.48 6.75 -2.60
CA TRP A 71 -20.91 5.78 -3.60
C TRP A 71 -22.44 5.61 -3.67
N LEU A 72 -23.16 6.74 -3.56
CA LEU A 72 -24.61 6.77 -3.59
C LEU A 72 -25.13 6.38 -4.98
N THR A 73 -25.83 5.26 -5.07
CA THR A 73 -26.44 4.76 -6.30
C THR A 73 -27.94 4.52 -6.15
N THR A 74 -28.67 4.70 -7.25
CA THR A 74 -30.10 4.37 -7.35
C THR A 74 -30.46 4.10 -8.81
N SER A 75 -31.35 3.14 -9.04
CA SER A 75 -31.86 2.81 -10.38
C SER A 75 -33.32 3.25 -10.61
N ASP A 76 -34.04 3.63 -9.54
CA ASP A 76 -35.48 3.91 -9.57
C ASP A 76 -35.87 5.19 -8.82
N ASN A 77 -34.89 5.93 -8.28
CA ASN A 77 -35.07 7.11 -7.43
C ASN A 77 -35.92 6.84 -6.19
N LYS A 78 -35.94 5.60 -5.68
CA LYS A 78 -36.68 5.19 -4.48
C LYS A 78 -35.85 4.29 -3.58
N THR A 79 -35.11 3.35 -4.14
CA THR A 79 -34.13 2.53 -3.43
C THR A 79 -32.74 3.08 -3.68
N PHE A 80 -32.00 3.32 -2.60
CA PHE A 80 -30.67 3.91 -2.63
C PHE A 80 -29.69 3.01 -1.88
N ASN A 81 -28.56 2.72 -2.51
CA ASN A 81 -27.41 2.09 -1.86
C ASN A 81 -26.33 3.16 -1.66
N TYR A 82 -25.60 3.11 -0.56
CA TYR A 82 -24.49 4.01 -0.27
C TYR A 82 -23.58 3.41 0.81
N ARG A 83 -22.36 3.93 0.94
CA ARG A 83 -21.48 3.70 2.09
C ARG A 83 -21.71 4.77 3.15
N ALA A 84 -21.82 4.35 4.41
CA ALA A 84 -21.94 5.24 5.54
C ALA A 84 -20.74 6.21 5.64
N PRO A 85 -20.89 7.35 6.34
CA PRO A 85 -19.75 8.22 6.63
C PRO A 85 -18.59 7.49 7.29
N ILE A 86 -17.38 8.01 7.10
CA ILE A 86 -16.16 7.48 7.71
C ILE A 86 -15.87 8.26 8.98
N THR A 87 -15.59 7.55 10.08
CA THR A 87 -15.13 8.16 11.33
C THR A 87 -14.17 7.23 12.06
N LEU A 88 -13.15 7.82 12.69
CA LEU A 88 -12.21 7.13 13.59
C LEU A 88 -12.51 7.39 15.07
N LEU A 89 -13.58 8.15 15.34
CA LEU A 89 -14.06 8.43 16.68
C LEU A 89 -14.98 7.31 17.16
N ASN A 90 -15.17 7.21 18.46
CA ASN A 90 -16.10 6.27 19.09
C ASN A 90 -17.52 6.43 18.55
N GLU A 91 -17.95 7.68 18.36
CA GLU A 91 -19.23 8.01 17.74
C GLU A 91 -19.20 9.44 17.19
N GLU A 92 -19.78 9.64 16.01
CA GLU A 92 -19.98 10.93 15.38
C GLU A 92 -21.36 10.99 14.71
N GLN A 93 -21.99 12.17 14.73
CA GLN A 93 -23.30 12.37 14.14
C GLN A 93 -23.21 13.09 12.80
N PHE A 94 -23.78 12.48 11.77
CA PHE A 94 -23.89 13.00 10.42
C PHE A 94 -25.34 13.21 10.02
N ASN A 95 -25.55 13.98 8.96
CA ASN A 95 -26.88 14.27 8.43
C ASN A 95 -27.02 13.79 6.98
N LEU A 96 -28.24 13.35 6.67
CA LEU A 96 -28.66 12.91 5.34
C LEU A 96 -30.02 13.54 5.06
N SER A 97 -30.18 14.23 3.92
CA SER A 97 -31.49 14.76 3.53
C SER A 97 -32.05 13.98 2.35
N VAL A 98 -33.29 13.51 2.50
CA VAL A 98 -34.07 12.87 1.44
C VAL A 98 -35.01 13.92 0.87
N ASN A 99 -34.81 14.34 -0.38
CA ASN A 99 -35.65 15.36 -1.00
C ASN A 99 -36.54 14.74 -2.07
N THR A 100 -37.78 15.23 -2.18
CA THR A 100 -38.62 14.88 -3.32
C THR A 100 -38.12 15.55 -4.59
N ILE A 101 -38.20 14.83 -5.71
CA ILE A 101 -38.06 15.40 -7.05
C ILE A 101 -39.43 15.96 -7.45
N PRO A 102 -39.61 17.30 -7.48
CA PRO A 102 -40.94 17.88 -7.66
C PRO A 102 -41.54 17.56 -9.03
N SER A 103 -42.83 17.22 -9.06
CA SER A 103 -43.58 16.96 -10.29
C SER A 103 -45.07 17.30 -10.12
N VAL A 104 -45.86 17.16 -11.19
CA VAL A 104 -47.32 17.38 -11.14
C VAL A 104 -48.04 16.52 -10.09
N ASN A 105 -47.46 15.37 -9.72
CA ASN A 105 -48.01 14.44 -8.73
C ASN A 105 -47.17 14.35 -7.45
N CYS A 106 -46.15 15.21 -7.30
CA CYS A 106 -45.24 15.19 -6.17
C CYS A 106 -44.86 16.62 -5.75
N PRO A 107 -45.35 17.12 -4.60
CA PRO A 107 -44.95 18.42 -4.08
C PRO A 107 -43.48 18.42 -3.64
N SER A 108 -42.83 19.58 -3.68
CA SER A 108 -41.51 19.78 -3.10
C SER A 108 -41.54 19.56 -1.57
N GLY A 109 -40.57 18.84 -1.06
CA GLY A 109 -40.30 18.70 0.37
C GLY A 109 -39.11 17.80 0.62
N PHE A 110 -38.76 17.66 1.89
CA PHE A 110 -37.59 16.91 2.31
C PHE A 110 -37.82 16.28 3.68
N LEU A 111 -36.98 15.31 4.01
CA LEU A 111 -36.88 14.68 5.32
C LEU A 111 -35.40 14.58 5.68
N ASP A 112 -35.01 15.27 6.75
CA ASP A 112 -33.67 15.15 7.32
C ASP A 112 -33.62 13.95 8.25
N LEU A 113 -32.56 13.16 8.09
CA LEU A 113 -32.22 11.99 8.88
C LEU A 113 -30.87 12.21 9.53
N SER A 114 -30.74 11.68 10.75
CA SER A 114 -29.50 11.72 11.51
C SER A 114 -28.90 10.32 11.55
N LEU A 115 -27.62 10.22 11.19
CA LEU A 115 -26.82 9.01 11.28
C LEU A 115 -25.85 9.16 12.44
N ASN A 116 -25.88 8.24 13.40
CA ASN A 116 -24.84 8.10 14.40
C ASN A 116 -23.90 7.00 13.91
N VAL A 117 -22.66 7.37 13.57
CA VAL A 117 -21.67 6.47 13.01
C VAL A 117 -20.59 6.24 14.05
N SER A 118 -20.20 4.99 14.25
CA SER A 118 -19.14 4.61 15.18
C SER A 118 -18.01 3.89 14.46
N ARG A 119 -16.77 4.07 14.89
CA ARG A 119 -15.68 3.17 14.51
C ARG A 119 -16.05 1.73 14.88
N ASP A 120 -15.62 0.76 14.09
CA ASP A 120 -15.89 -0.65 14.39
C ASP A 120 -14.78 -1.26 15.24
N GLU A 121 -14.80 -1.05 16.57
CA GLU A 121 -13.75 -1.62 17.43
C GLU A 121 -13.63 -3.14 17.38
N ALA A 122 -14.68 -3.85 16.93
CA ALA A 122 -14.68 -5.31 16.86
C ALA A 122 -13.82 -5.85 15.70
N SER A 123 -13.60 -5.05 14.66
CA SER A 123 -12.75 -5.38 13.51
C SER A 123 -11.27 -5.05 13.74
N LEU A 124 -10.95 -4.24 14.75
CA LEU A 124 -9.60 -3.75 15.01
C LEU A 124 -8.78 -4.70 15.90
N LYS A 125 -7.57 -5.05 15.45
CA LYS A 125 -6.55 -5.71 16.29
C LYS A 125 -6.06 -4.80 17.41
N TYR A 126 -5.85 -3.52 17.12
CA TYR A 126 -5.41 -2.51 18.07
C TYR A 126 -6.38 -1.35 18.11
N VAL A 127 -7.08 -1.17 19.23
CA VAL A 127 -7.94 0.01 19.41
C VAL A 127 -7.05 1.21 19.81
N PRO A 128 -6.91 2.26 18.98
CA PRO A 128 -6.08 3.41 19.31
C PRO A 128 -6.64 4.17 20.52
N SER A 129 -5.74 4.47 21.48
CA SER A 129 -6.06 5.22 22.69
C SER A 129 -4.89 6.13 23.07
N PRO A 130 -5.06 7.47 23.05
CA PRO A 130 -6.30 8.21 22.74
C PRO A 130 -6.76 8.07 21.29
N GLU A 131 -7.95 8.56 20.96
CA GLU A 131 -8.37 8.78 19.56
C GLU A 131 -7.39 9.72 18.84
N PRO A 132 -7.31 9.68 17.49
CA PRO A 132 -6.42 10.55 16.73
C PRO A 132 -6.62 12.04 17.08
N TYR A 133 -5.52 12.71 17.43
CA TYR A 133 -5.51 14.12 17.81
C TYR A 133 -5.90 15.03 16.65
N ASN A 134 -5.44 14.70 15.44
CA ASN A 134 -5.61 15.47 14.21
C ASN A 134 -6.78 14.95 13.35
N TYR A 135 -7.90 14.57 13.98
CA TYR A 135 -9.05 13.98 13.29
C TYR A 135 -9.55 14.81 12.09
N ALA A 136 -9.52 16.14 12.21
CA ALA A 136 -10.00 17.05 11.16
C ALA A 136 -9.13 17.01 9.89
N GLU A 137 -7.90 16.53 9.98
CA GLU A 137 -6.94 16.44 8.88
C GLU A 137 -6.85 15.03 8.25
N LEU A 138 -7.65 14.07 8.74
CA LEU A 138 -7.64 12.67 8.27
C LEU A 138 -8.57 12.41 7.08
N LYS A 139 -9.14 13.47 6.50
CA LYS A 139 -10.02 13.41 5.33
C LYS A 139 -9.75 14.59 4.40
N THR A 140 -9.73 14.32 3.10
CA THR A 140 -9.74 15.31 2.03
C THR A 140 -11.01 15.15 1.19
N ASP A 141 -11.04 15.80 0.03
CA ASP A 141 -12.08 15.58 -0.97
C ASP A 141 -11.98 14.22 -1.69
N TYR A 142 -10.83 13.54 -1.60
CA TYR A 142 -10.48 12.35 -2.38
C TYR A 142 -10.24 11.11 -1.53
N PHE A 143 -9.68 11.26 -0.33
CA PHE A 143 -9.38 10.15 0.56
C PHE A 143 -9.84 10.42 2.00
N ALA A 144 -10.18 9.35 2.72
CA ALA A 144 -10.44 9.39 4.15
C ALA A 144 -9.75 8.23 4.87
N SER A 145 -9.11 8.50 6.01
CA SER A 145 -8.53 7.45 6.85
C SER A 145 -9.63 6.61 7.52
N HIS A 146 -9.50 5.29 7.39
CA HIS A 146 -10.44 4.29 7.88
C HIS A 146 -9.68 3.16 8.61
N ASP A 147 -10.38 2.48 9.52
CA ASP A 147 -9.90 1.27 10.21
C ASP A 147 -8.50 1.35 10.81
N LEU A 148 -8.19 2.49 11.44
CA LEU A 148 -6.94 2.66 12.15
C LEU A 148 -6.78 1.63 13.27
N GLY A 149 -5.81 0.73 13.08
CA GLY A 149 -5.50 -0.35 13.99
C GLY A 149 -6.10 -1.70 13.58
N PHE A 150 -6.58 -1.88 12.34
CA PHE A 150 -6.95 -3.20 11.82
C PHE A 150 -5.81 -4.21 11.95
N GLY A 151 -4.57 -3.72 11.77
CA GLY A 151 -3.33 -4.46 11.93
C GLY A 151 -2.19 -3.61 12.50
N GLY A 152 -0.96 -4.12 12.41
CA GLY A 152 0.23 -3.46 12.92
C GLY A 152 1.01 -4.28 13.94
N LEU A 153 1.97 -3.62 14.61
CA LEU A 153 2.83 -4.20 15.63
C LEU A 153 2.87 -3.38 16.92
N SER A 154 3.08 -4.07 18.04
CA SER A 154 3.40 -3.49 19.34
C SER A 154 4.55 -4.27 19.98
N ILE A 155 5.74 -3.66 20.05
CA ILE A 155 6.96 -4.32 20.53
C ILE A 155 7.33 -3.82 21.92
N THR A 156 7.63 -4.74 22.82
CA THR A 156 8.09 -4.44 24.20
C THR A 156 9.55 -4.84 24.45
N ASP A 157 10.13 -5.58 23.51
CA ASP A 157 11.51 -6.05 23.57
C ASP A 157 12.50 -4.88 23.52
N ARG A 158 13.65 -5.10 24.12
CA ARG A 158 14.65 -4.05 24.33
C ARG A 158 16.04 -4.53 24.04
N TYR A 159 16.89 -3.59 23.67
CA TYR A 159 18.31 -3.82 23.42
C TYR A 159 19.18 -2.80 24.16
N SER A 160 20.47 -3.11 24.25
CA SER A 160 21.52 -2.18 24.66
C SER A 160 22.73 -2.38 23.76
N ALA A 161 23.03 -1.38 22.93
CA ALA A 161 24.11 -1.46 21.96
C ALA A 161 24.71 -0.08 21.69
N THR A 162 25.93 -0.07 21.15
CA THR A 162 26.47 1.13 20.50
C THR A 162 26.31 0.94 19.00
N ILE A 163 25.58 1.84 18.37
CA ILE A 163 25.25 1.78 16.94
C ILE A 163 26.03 2.89 16.26
N CYS A 164 26.83 2.54 15.27
CA CYS A 164 27.53 3.48 14.41
C CYS A 164 27.06 3.28 12.98
N TYR A 165 26.15 4.11 12.51
CA TYR A 165 25.51 3.92 11.20
C TYR A 165 24.99 5.26 10.65
N PRO A 166 25.21 5.57 9.35
CA PRO A 166 25.79 4.71 8.31
C PRO A 166 27.32 4.63 8.31
N THR A 167 28.01 5.45 9.11
CA THR A 167 29.48 5.46 9.21
C THR A 167 29.97 5.27 10.66
N PRO A 168 31.26 4.94 10.87
CA PRO A 168 31.88 4.94 12.21
C PRO A 168 31.85 6.29 12.93
N GLU A 169 31.59 7.39 12.23
CA GLU A 169 31.47 8.73 12.81
C GLU A 169 30.07 9.00 13.39
N ASP A 170 29.05 8.24 12.93
CA ASP A 170 27.65 8.39 13.30
C ASP A 170 27.26 7.46 14.46
N CYS A 171 27.93 7.62 15.61
CA CYS A 171 27.78 6.72 16.75
C CYS A 171 26.84 7.24 17.84
N GLU A 172 25.89 6.40 18.28
CA GLU A 172 25.07 6.61 19.47
C GLU A 172 25.02 5.34 20.35
N THR A 173 25.05 5.51 21.67
CA THR A 173 24.94 4.41 22.63
C THR A 173 23.57 4.40 23.28
N TYR A 174 22.84 3.31 23.09
CA TYR A 174 21.52 3.09 23.66
C TYR A 174 21.57 2.10 24.82
N LYS A 175 20.71 2.31 25.82
CA LYS A 175 20.62 1.45 27.01
C LYS A 175 19.17 1.15 27.32
N ASN A 176 18.83 -0.13 27.27
CA ASN A 176 17.49 -0.63 27.54
C ASN A 176 16.43 0.09 26.67
N GLU A 177 16.78 0.30 25.40
CA GLU A 177 15.96 1.01 24.43
C GLU A 177 14.98 0.06 23.75
N LEU A 178 13.81 0.55 23.37
CA LEU A 178 12.83 -0.26 22.63
C LEU A 178 13.29 -0.45 21.19
N PHE A 179 13.02 -1.64 20.63
CA PHE A 179 13.17 -1.84 19.19
C PHE A 179 12.18 -0.98 18.40
N GLY A 180 12.66 -0.37 17.31
CA GLY A 180 11.84 0.27 16.29
C GLY A 180 11.33 -0.75 15.27
N GLN A 181 10.36 -0.33 14.46
CA GLN A 181 9.68 -1.18 13.49
C GLN A 181 9.29 -0.41 12.23
N ASP A 182 9.28 -1.10 11.11
CA ASP A 182 8.87 -0.55 9.82
C ASP A 182 8.02 -1.55 9.05
N ALA A 183 6.90 -1.09 8.48
CA ALA A 183 6.11 -1.87 7.51
C ALA A 183 6.88 -1.83 6.19
N HIS A 184 7.97 -2.60 6.16
CA HIS A 184 9.12 -2.29 5.32
C HIS A 184 8.84 -2.59 3.85
N ASN A 185 8.31 -3.79 3.59
CA ASN A 185 7.81 -4.22 2.29
C ASN A 185 6.38 -4.71 2.42
N MET A 186 5.54 -4.30 1.46
CA MET A 186 4.13 -4.69 1.39
C MET A 186 3.79 -5.09 -0.05
N ALA A 187 2.91 -6.07 -0.21
CA ALA A 187 2.42 -6.53 -1.50
C ALA A 187 0.96 -6.99 -1.38
N THR A 188 0.25 -7.04 -2.51
CA THR A 188 -1.10 -7.59 -2.64
C THR A 188 -1.06 -8.98 -3.27
N GLY A 189 -2.04 -9.83 -2.97
CA GLY A 189 -2.26 -11.14 -3.56
C GLY A 189 -3.61 -11.73 -3.12
N ASP A 190 -4.08 -12.81 -3.72
CA ASP A 190 -5.24 -13.59 -3.26
C ASP A 190 -4.75 -14.78 -2.44
N PHE A 191 -4.53 -14.57 -1.13
CA PHE A 191 -3.88 -15.57 -0.26
C PHE A 191 -4.87 -16.62 0.27
N ASN A 192 -6.17 -16.45 0.02
CA ASN A 192 -7.22 -17.34 0.50
C ASN A 192 -8.09 -17.94 -0.63
N GLY A 193 -7.92 -17.48 -1.87
CA GLY A 193 -8.62 -17.95 -3.07
C GLY A 193 -10.05 -17.42 -3.22
N ASP A 194 -10.41 -16.29 -2.59
CA ASP A 194 -11.76 -15.72 -2.64
C ASP A 194 -11.97 -14.67 -3.75
N GLY A 195 -10.89 -14.30 -4.45
CA GLY A 195 -10.87 -13.36 -5.55
C GLY A 195 -10.79 -11.88 -5.14
N PHE A 196 -10.58 -11.57 -3.86
CA PHE A 196 -10.25 -10.23 -3.40
C PHE A 196 -8.74 -10.04 -3.25
N GLU A 197 -8.28 -8.79 -3.43
CA GLU A 197 -6.90 -8.45 -3.13
C GLU A 197 -6.71 -8.41 -1.61
N ASP A 198 -6.01 -9.39 -1.06
CA ASP A 198 -5.47 -9.37 0.29
C ASP A 198 -4.13 -8.63 0.31
N MET A 199 -3.51 -8.51 1.50
CA MET A 199 -2.17 -7.95 1.61
C MET A 199 -1.24 -8.74 2.52
N VAL A 200 0.04 -8.71 2.21
CA VAL A 200 1.13 -9.22 3.05
C VAL A 200 2.08 -8.10 3.44
N ILE A 201 2.63 -8.16 4.66
CA ILE A 201 3.67 -7.25 5.15
C ILE A 201 4.85 -8.04 5.69
N ALA A 202 6.03 -7.79 5.13
CA ALA A 202 7.30 -8.12 5.76
C ALA A 202 7.76 -6.93 6.61
N TRP A 203 7.64 -7.09 7.93
CA TRP A 203 8.10 -6.08 8.87
C TRP A 203 9.63 -6.12 9.00
N ALA A 204 10.25 -4.98 9.28
CA ALA A 204 11.65 -4.89 9.68
C ALA A 204 11.76 -4.37 11.12
N ILE A 205 12.61 -5.00 11.94
CA ILE A 205 12.90 -4.55 13.30
C ILE A 205 14.26 -3.86 13.34
N PHE A 206 14.29 -2.65 13.89
CA PHE A 206 15.50 -1.85 14.01
C PHE A 206 15.90 -1.63 15.47
N PRO A 207 17.21 -1.63 15.78
CA PRO A 207 18.33 -1.71 14.85
C PRO A 207 18.65 -3.14 14.41
N HIS A 208 18.98 -3.31 13.13
CA HIS A 208 19.24 -4.62 12.54
C HIS A 208 20.73 -4.98 12.47
N THR A 209 21.65 -4.14 12.99
CA THR A 209 23.11 -4.36 12.93
C THR A 209 23.79 -4.59 14.29
N ILE A 210 23.01 -4.83 15.34
CA ILE A 210 23.51 -5.08 16.71
C ILE A 210 23.89 -6.55 16.93
N GLU A 211 24.40 -6.88 18.13
CA GLU A 211 24.75 -8.23 18.57
C GLU A 211 23.63 -9.24 18.30
N LEU A 212 24.00 -10.42 17.78
CA LEU A 212 23.05 -11.41 17.29
C LEU A 212 22.10 -11.93 18.36
N ASP A 213 22.57 -12.08 19.60
CA ASP A 213 21.78 -12.59 20.73
C ASP A 213 20.75 -11.59 21.29
N GLN A 214 20.82 -10.32 20.86
CA GLN A 214 19.84 -9.30 21.20
C GLN A 214 18.73 -9.17 20.14
N LYS A 215 18.95 -9.65 18.91
CA LYS A 215 17.99 -9.50 17.81
C LYS A 215 16.70 -10.28 18.08
N ILE A 216 15.60 -9.73 17.56
CA ILE A 216 14.31 -10.40 17.50
C ILE A 216 13.86 -10.50 16.05
N ASN A 217 13.04 -11.51 15.75
CA ASN A 217 12.48 -11.68 14.42
C ASN A 217 11.24 -10.81 14.25
N ALA A 218 11.08 -10.24 13.06
CA ALA A 218 9.84 -9.61 12.63
C ALA A 218 8.84 -10.68 12.16
N PRO A 219 7.53 -10.50 12.39
CA PRO A 219 6.53 -11.31 11.73
C PRO A 219 6.39 -10.96 10.25
N VAL A 220 5.91 -11.92 9.46
CA VAL A 220 5.33 -11.70 8.14
C VAL A 220 3.84 -11.94 8.25
N ASN A 221 3.05 -10.86 8.20
CA ASN A 221 1.61 -10.90 8.45
C ASN A 221 0.83 -10.83 7.13
N ILE A 222 -0.28 -11.56 7.06
CA ILE A 222 -1.28 -11.44 6.00
C ILE A 222 -2.56 -10.87 6.60
N TYR A 223 -3.19 -9.96 5.87
CA TYR A 223 -4.48 -9.35 6.20
C TYR A 223 -5.45 -9.61 5.05
N LEU A 224 -6.61 -10.16 5.38
CA LEU A 224 -7.64 -10.55 4.43
C LEU A 224 -8.59 -9.40 4.16
N ASN A 225 -8.98 -9.24 2.89
CA ASN A 225 -9.92 -8.23 2.43
C ASN A 225 -11.34 -8.78 2.39
N ASP A 226 -12.29 -8.07 3.01
CA ASP A 226 -13.68 -8.50 2.97
C ASP A 226 -14.42 -8.12 1.67
N GLY A 227 -13.80 -7.27 0.83
CA GLY A 227 -14.40 -6.68 -0.37
C GLY A 227 -15.42 -5.58 -0.06
N GLN A 228 -15.46 -5.09 1.18
CA GLN A 228 -16.37 -4.06 1.65
C GLN A 228 -15.64 -2.83 2.21
N GLY A 229 -14.33 -2.73 2.01
CA GLY A 229 -13.50 -1.62 2.48
C GLY A 229 -12.66 -1.93 3.72
N ASN A 230 -12.74 -3.15 4.27
CA ASN A 230 -12.05 -3.53 5.50
C ASN A 230 -11.00 -4.61 5.25
N LEU A 231 -9.90 -4.52 5.99
CA LEU A 231 -8.90 -5.56 6.12
C LEU A 231 -8.90 -6.11 7.54
N TYR A 232 -8.66 -7.41 7.71
CA TYR A 232 -8.58 -8.02 9.04
C TYR A 232 -7.52 -9.12 9.10
N GLU A 233 -7.01 -9.38 10.31
CA GLU A 233 -6.10 -10.50 10.54
C GLU A 233 -6.89 -11.75 10.96
N ASP A 234 -6.82 -12.79 10.13
CA ASP A 234 -7.26 -14.14 10.50
C ASP A 234 -6.08 -15.10 10.43
N LEU A 235 -5.58 -15.50 11.59
CA LEU A 235 -4.42 -16.39 11.67
C LEU A 235 -4.69 -17.78 11.10
N THR A 236 -5.96 -18.17 10.91
CA THR A 236 -6.30 -19.49 10.38
C THR A 236 -5.87 -19.69 8.92
N ILE A 237 -5.48 -18.62 8.22
CA ILE A 237 -4.81 -18.70 6.92
C ILE A 237 -3.50 -19.50 6.99
N PHE A 238 -2.82 -19.50 8.14
CA PHE A 238 -1.60 -20.29 8.34
C PHE A 238 -1.95 -21.71 8.84
N GLU A 239 -1.20 -22.72 8.40
CA GLU A 239 -1.36 -24.13 8.82
C GLU A 239 -1.50 -24.29 10.35
N ASN A 240 -0.69 -23.54 11.11
CA ASN A 240 -0.58 -23.64 12.56
C ASN A 240 -1.26 -22.47 13.32
N ASP A 241 -2.09 -21.69 12.65
CA ASP A 241 -2.76 -20.50 13.19
C ASP A 241 -1.77 -19.46 13.80
N ILE A 242 -0.56 -19.37 13.23
CA ILE A 242 0.52 -18.49 13.69
C ILE A 242 1.24 -17.90 12.46
N ALA A 243 1.38 -16.58 12.44
CA ALA A 243 2.18 -15.88 11.44
C ALA A 243 3.67 -16.25 11.56
N PRO A 244 4.36 -16.56 10.46
CA PRO A 244 5.78 -16.87 10.46
C PRO A 244 6.61 -15.64 10.87
N THR A 245 7.82 -15.87 11.36
CA THR A 245 8.74 -14.79 11.73
C THR A 245 10.09 -14.99 11.07
N HIS A 246 10.73 -13.89 10.69
CA HIS A 246 12.00 -13.87 10.00
C HIS A 246 12.92 -12.79 10.59
N PRO A 247 14.24 -12.99 10.69
CA PRO A 247 15.15 -11.97 11.23
C PRO A 247 15.14 -10.69 10.40
N PHE A 248 15.07 -10.82 9.07
CA PHE A 248 14.91 -9.70 8.14
C PHE A 248 14.46 -10.19 6.77
N ALA A 249 13.14 -10.37 6.59
CA ALA A 249 12.55 -10.66 5.28
C ALA A 249 12.44 -9.33 4.52
N TYR A 250 12.87 -9.29 3.26
CA TYR A 250 13.03 -8.03 2.53
C TYR A 250 12.09 -7.93 1.33
N ARG A 251 12.59 -8.06 0.09
CA ARG A 251 11.72 -8.00 -1.11
C ARG A 251 10.85 -9.22 -1.20
N LEU A 252 9.59 -8.97 -1.54
CA LEU A 252 8.53 -9.97 -1.67
C LEU A 252 8.32 -10.28 -3.14
N VAL A 253 8.08 -11.56 -3.45
CA VAL A 253 7.54 -12.02 -4.73
C VAL A 253 6.26 -12.78 -4.42
N ILE A 254 5.17 -12.36 -5.05
CA ILE A 254 3.83 -12.92 -4.88
C ILE A 254 3.45 -13.59 -6.18
N ALA A 255 3.24 -14.90 -6.14
CA ALA A 255 2.89 -15.73 -7.30
C ALA A 255 2.34 -17.07 -6.81
N ASP A 256 1.53 -17.74 -7.63
CA ASP A 256 1.15 -19.14 -7.43
C ASP A 256 2.31 -20.06 -7.89
N PHE A 257 3.21 -20.43 -6.97
CA PHE A 257 4.42 -21.18 -7.32
C PHE A 257 4.15 -22.68 -7.55
N ASN A 258 3.00 -23.19 -7.12
CA ASN A 258 2.63 -24.60 -7.20
C ASN A 258 1.41 -24.88 -8.11
N ASN A 259 0.90 -23.84 -8.79
CA ASN A 259 -0.23 -23.88 -9.70
C ASN A 259 -1.54 -24.38 -9.05
N ASP A 260 -1.81 -24.03 -7.79
CA ASP A 260 -3.04 -24.39 -7.08
C ASP A 260 -4.14 -23.32 -7.07
N GLY A 261 -3.86 -22.15 -7.66
CA GLY A 261 -4.75 -21.01 -7.82
C GLY A 261 -4.81 -20.09 -6.61
N ILE A 262 -3.90 -20.24 -5.65
CA ILE A 262 -3.74 -19.35 -4.49
C ILE A 262 -2.36 -18.72 -4.58
N ASP A 263 -2.27 -17.41 -4.30
CA ASP A 263 -0.99 -16.73 -4.29
C ASP A 263 -0.13 -17.16 -3.09
N ASP A 264 1.15 -17.41 -3.34
CA ASP A 264 2.17 -17.74 -2.36
C ASP A 264 3.06 -16.52 -2.06
N VAL A 265 3.96 -16.66 -1.07
CA VAL A 265 4.89 -15.59 -0.69
C VAL A 265 6.32 -16.11 -0.67
N PHE A 266 7.17 -15.55 -1.52
CA PHE A 266 8.62 -15.61 -1.34
C PHE A 266 9.14 -14.30 -0.75
N ALA A 267 10.13 -14.37 0.14
CA ALA A 267 10.86 -13.19 0.60
C ALA A 267 12.37 -13.43 0.65
N GLY A 268 13.13 -12.57 -0.02
CA GLY A 268 14.59 -12.56 0.06
C GLY A 268 15.08 -12.25 1.47
N SER A 269 16.08 -13.01 1.94
CA SER A 269 16.70 -12.83 3.26
C SER A 269 17.87 -11.85 3.21
N MET A 270 17.83 -10.85 4.11
CA MET A 270 18.96 -9.93 4.36
C MET A 270 19.97 -10.49 5.37
N GLY A 271 19.81 -11.76 5.76
CA GLY A 271 20.70 -12.45 6.69
C GLY A 271 20.73 -11.82 8.10
N LEU A 272 21.78 -12.16 8.83
CA LEU A 272 22.02 -11.69 10.20
C LEU A 272 23.19 -10.71 10.21
N SER A 273 22.88 -9.43 10.04
CA SER A 273 23.87 -8.35 9.98
C SER A 273 24.41 -7.94 11.35
N TYR A 274 25.72 -7.70 11.43
CA TYR A 274 26.39 -7.15 12.61
C TYR A 274 27.44 -6.11 12.20
N ARG A 275 27.56 -5.03 12.98
CA ARG A 275 28.59 -4.00 12.78
C ARG A 275 29.26 -3.62 14.10
N ASP A 276 30.59 -3.68 14.13
CA ASP A 276 31.36 -3.12 15.24
C ASP A 276 31.31 -1.58 15.20
N PRO A 277 31.39 -0.88 16.36
CA PRO A 277 31.41 0.58 16.39
C PRO A 277 32.52 1.23 15.54
N ASP A 278 33.67 0.56 15.41
CA ASP A 278 34.82 1.03 14.61
C ASP A 278 34.92 0.36 13.23
N TYR A 279 33.90 -0.44 12.87
CA TYR A 279 33.79 -1.20 11.63
C TYR A 279 34.90 -2.24 11.43
N ALA A 280 35.64 -2.60 12.50
CA ALA A 280 36.73 -3.58 12.40
C ALA A 280 36.23 -5.01 12.10
N ASN A 281 34.99 -5.34 12.49
CA ASN A 281 34.37 -6.64 12.24
C ASN A 281 32.90 -6.49 11.86
N ASN A 282 32.65 -6.11 10.60
CA ASN A 282 31.31 -6.14 10.02
C ASN A 282 31.10 -7.46 9.28
N PHE A 283 29.95 -8.10 9.49
CA PHE A 283 29.61 -9.33 8.80
C PHE A 283 28.10 -9.47 8.63
N ILE A 284 27.71 -10.36 7.72
CA ILE A 284 26.34 -10.82 7.56
C ILE A 284 26.42 -12.34 7.50
N LEU A 285 25.80 -13.02 8.46
CA LEU A 285 25.65 -14.48 8.36
C LEU A 285 24.46 -14.78 7.46
N PRO A 286 24.56 -15.75 6.55
CA PRO A 286 23.40 -16.27 5.83
C PRO A 286 22.27 -16.66 6.77
N TYR A 287 21.05 -16.51 6.27
CA TYR A 287 19.83 -17.03 6.88
C TYR A 287 18.89 -17.45 5.75
N PRO A 288 18.12 -18.56 5.86
CA PRO A 288 17.23 -19.02 4.79
C PRO A 288 16.32 -17.92 4.27
N ASP A 289 16.05 -17.89 2.96
CA ASP A 289 14.94 -17.09 2.44
C ASP A 289 13.61 -17.67 2.94
N LEU A 290 12.56 -16.85 2.96
CA LEU A 290 11.24 -17.29 3.39
C LEU A 290 10.43 -17.75 2.16
N LEU A 291 9.80 -18.93 2.25
CA LEU A 291 8.75 -19.36 1.33
C LEU A 291 7.51 -19.76 2.13
N LEU A 292 6.40 -19.08 1.91
CA LEU A 292 5.08 -19.46 2.40
C LEU A 292 4.30 -20.02 1.23
N LEU A 293 4.01 -21.32 1.30
CA LEU A 293 3.37 -22.08 0.23
C LEU A 293 1.97 -22.53 0.65
N SER A 294 0.99 -22.33 -0.21
CA SER A 294 -0.36 -22.84 -0.08
C SER A 294 -0.33 -24.37 -0.07
N ASN A 295 -1.15 -24.97 0.79
CA ASN A 295 -1.29 -26.41 0.86
C ASN A 295 -2.64 -26.85 0.26
N SER A 296 -2.84 -28.16 0.13
CA SER A 296 -4.11 -28.72 -0.38
C SER A 296 -5.39 -28.36 0.40
N SER A 297 -5.28 -27.70 1.56
CA SER A 297 -6.40 -27.15 2.33
C SER A 297 -6.60 -25.64 2.16
N GLY A 298 -5.81 -24.98 1.31
CA GLY A 298 -5.81 -23.54 1.09
C GLY A 298 -5.17 -22.74 2.22
N LYS A 299 -4.31 -23.37 3.03
CA LYS A 299 -3.57 -22.69 4.10
C LYS A 299 -2.09 -22.56 3.73
N LEU A 300 -1.48 -21.46 4.15
CA LEU A 300 -0.06 -21.20 3.94
C LEU A 300 0.80 -21.92 5.00
N THR A 301 1.88 -22.54 4.53
CA THR A 301 2.86 -23.26 5.35
C THR A 301 4.26 -22.71 5.07
N ASP A 302 5.11 -22.64 6.09
CA ASP A 302 6.52 -22.35 5.90
C ASP A 302 7.20 -23.52 5.17
N ALA A 303 7.46 -23.32 3.88
CA ALA A 303 8.09 -24.25 2.96
C ALA A 303 9.51 -23.80 2.59
N SER A 304 10.16 -22.98 3.41
CA SER A 304 11.51 -22.44 3.13
C SER A 304 12.56 -23.54 2.89
N THR A 305 12.34 -24.76 3.38
CA THR A 305 13.19 -25.93 3.11
C THR A 305 13.12 -26.45 1.67
N ASN A 306 12.14 -25.99 0.88
CA ASN A 306 12.03 -26.33 -0.54
C ASN A 306 13.03 -25.56 -1.40
N ILE A 307 13.70 -24.54 -0.85
CA ILE A 307 14.76 -23.79 -1.51
C ILE A 307 16.09 -24.48 -1.19
N ASP A 308 16.76 -25.01 -2.21
CA ASP A 308 18.14 -25.49 -2.09
C ASP A 308 19.06 -24.28 -1.87
N ASP A 309 19.50 -24.09 -0.62
CA ASP A 309 20.38 -22.99 -0.24
C ASP A 309 21.87 -23.25 -0.52
N GLN A 310 22.24 -24.48 -0.88
CA GLN A 310 23.61 -24.98 -1.00
C GLN A 310 24.48 -24.73 0.25
N ASN A 311 23.85 -24.61 1.42
CA ASN A 311 24.48 -24.25 2.69
C ASN A 311 23.90 -24.99 3.91
N ASN A 312 23.40 -26.21 3.71
CA ASN A 312 22.94 -27.10 4.79
C ASN A 312 21.78 -26.54 5.63
N GLY A 313 20.92 -25.70 5.07
CA GLY A 313 19.78 -25.12 5.78
C GLY A 313 20.07 -23.80 6.51
N GLU A 314 21.26 -23.22 6.35
CA GLU A 314 21.64 -21.92 6.92
C GLU A 314 21.39 -20.74 5.96
N GLY A 315 20.81 -20.99 4.79
CA GLY A 315 20.51 -19.98 3.77
C GLY A 315 21.66 -19.71 2.80
N LYS A 316 21.32 -19.06 1.67
CA LYS A 316 22.26 -18.85 0.56
C LYS A 316 23.52 -18.12 1.03
N GLU A 317 24.68 -18.64 0.66
CA GLU A 317 26.00 -18.06 0.98
C GLU A 317 26.26 -16.66 0.39
N CYS A 318 25.33 -16.09 -0.37
CA CYS A 318 25.38 -14.68 -0.74
C CYS A 318 25.05 -13.76 0.46
N GLY A 319 24.32 -14.29 1.46
CA GLY A 319 24.07 -13.69 2.78
C GLY A 319 23.17 -12.46 2.82
N PHE A 320 22.87 -11.83 1.68
CA PHE A 320 22.21 -10.54 1.64
C PHE A 320 21.46 -10.35 0.32
N SER A 321 20.23 -10.87 0.26
CA SER A 321 19.28 -10.69 -0.86
C SER A 321 18.49 -9.40 -0.62
N HIS A 322 19.04 -8.26 -1.07
CA HIS A 322 18.32 -6.97 -1.04
C HIS A 322 17.28 -6.88 -2.17
N ASP A 323 17.43 -7.70 -3.19
CA ASP A 323 16.51 -7.88 -4.30
C ASP A 323 15.69 -9.17 -4.16
N ALA A 324 14.60 -9.22 -4.91
CA ALA A 324 13.93 -10.45 -5.31
C ALA A 324 12.99 -10.11 -6.48
N SER A 325 12.93 -10.99 -7.46
CA SER A 325 12.00 -10.93 -8.59
C SER A 325 11.60 -12.34 -9.00
N GLY A 326 10.41 -12.52 -9.58
CA GLY A 326 10.00 -13.78 -10.18
C GLY A 326 9.56 -13.61 -11.63
N GLY A 327 9.70 -14.67 -12.40
CA GLY A 327 9.35 -14.75 -13.83
C GLY A 327 9.66 -16.15 -14.38
N ASP A 328 9.30 -16.39 -15.63
CA ASP A 328 9.49 -17.66 -16.34
C ASP A 328 10.66 -17.52 -17.32
N PHE A 329 11.89 -17.78 -16.86
CA PHE A 329 13.08 -17.55 -17.69
C PHE A 329 13.29 -18.62 -18.75
N ASP A 330 12.64 -19.78 -18.61
CA ASP A 330 12.85 -20.94 -19.46
C ASP A 330 11.61 -21.40 -20.25
N ASN A 331 10.51 -20.64 -20.13
CA ASN A 331 9.23 -20.77 -20.82
C ASN A 331 8.60 -22.15 -20.61
N ASP A 332 8.62 -22.65 -19.38
CA ASP A 332 8.01 -23.91 -18.99
C ASP A 332 6.69 -23.76 -18.22
N GLY A 333 6.34 -22.52 -17.87
CA GLY A 333 5.06 -22.12 -17.30
C GLY A 333 5.02 -22.10 -15.78
N ASP A 334 6.12 -22.32 -15.07
CA ASP A 334 6.23 -22.01 -13.65
C ASP A 334 7.10 -20.78 -13.36
N ILE A 335 6.82 -20.15 -12.22
CA ILE A 335 7.52 -18.92 -11.82
C ILE A 335 8.79 -19.32 -11.06
N ASP A 336 9.92 -18.93 -11.63
CA ASP A 336 11.25 -18.99 -11.03
C ASP A 336 11.52 -17.76 -10.17
N ILE A 337 12.62 -17.79 -9.42
CA ILE A 337 13.03 -16.68 -8.55
C ILE A 337 14.45 -16.25 -8.89
N PHE A 338 14.64 -14.96 -9.07
CA PHE A 338 15.95 -14.34 -9.13
C PHE A 338 16.15 -13.44 -7.92
N ALA A 339 17.12 -13.80 -7.08
CA ALA A 339 17.45 -13.04 -5.89
C ALA A 339 18.93 -13.21 -5.57
N CYS A 340 19.60 -12.12 -5.18
CA CYS A 340 21.01 -12.12 -4.82
C CYS A 340 21.94 -12.45 -6.01
N ASN A 341 21.53 -12.09 -7.24
CA ASN A 341 22.18 -12.52 -8.49
C ASN A 341 22.32 -14.05 -8.62
N ILE A 342 21.34 -14.79 -8.08
CA ILE A 342 21.22 -16.25 -8.17
C ILE A 342 19.84 -16.54 -8.76
N LEU A 343 19.82 -17.35 -9.83
CA LEU A 343 18.59 -17.88 -10.42
C LEU A 343 18.23 -19.20 -9.73
N LEU A 344 17.08 -19.22 -9.09
CA LEU A 344 16.46 -20.33 -8.42
C LEU A 344 15.33 -20.87 -9.31
N VAL A 345 15.58 -22.03 -9.91
CA VAL A 345 14.70 -22.70 -10.86
C VAL A 345 13.66 -23.51 -10.12
N ASN A 346 12.39 -23.26 -10.39
CA ASN A 346 11.26 -24.01 -9.88
C ASN A 346 11.10 -25.33 -10.66
N ASP A 347 10.47 -26.34 -10.06
CA ASP A 347 10.21 -27.65 -10.68
C ASP A 347 8.73 -27.87 -10.99
N GLY A 348 7.96 -26.78 -11.06
CA GLY A 348 6.50 -26.75 -11.17
C GLY A 348 5.76 -27.18 -9.90
N SER A 349 6.46 -27.42 -8.79
CA SER A 349 5.89 -27.82 -7.49
C SER A 349 6.45 -27.01 -6.32
N ALA A 350 6.97 -25.81 -6.62
CA ALA A 350 7.60 -24.90 -5.67
C ALA A 350 8.80 -25.52 -4.93
N ASN A 351 9.59 -26.35 -5.62
CA ASN A 351 10.94 -26.74 -5.17
C ASN A 351 11.97 -26.01 -6.02
N PHE A 352 12.80 -25.22 -5.35
CA PHE A 352 13.71 -24.30 -6.01
C PHE A 352 15.14 -24.77 -5.92
N ALA A 353 15.82 -24.91 -7.05
CA ALA A 353 17.23 -25.26 -7.12
C ALA A 353 18.04 -24.19 -7.84
N PHE A 354 19.31 -24.03 -7.49
CA PHE A 354 20.19 -23.14 -8.26
C PHE A 354 20.27 -23.60 -9.71
N HIS A 355 20.15 -22.66 -10.66
CA HIS A 355 20.37 -22.96 -12.06
C HIS A 355 21.76 -23.59 -12.26
N GLU A 356 21.82 -24.79 -12.87
CA GLU A 356 22.98 -25.69 -12.80
C GLU A 356 24.28 -25.06 -13.31
N THR A 357 24.20 -24.24 -14.36
CA THR A 357 25.37 -23.63 -15.00
C THR A 357 25.68 -22.24 -14.47
N LEU A 358 24.63 -21.47 -14.11
CA LEU A 358 24.79 -20.11 -13.63
C LEU A 358 25.32 -20.11 -12.21
N GLY A 359 24.78 -20.97 -11.35
CA GLY A 359 25.13 -21.07 -9.94
C GLY A 359 25.21 -19.67 -9.29
N ARG A 360 26.42 -19.28 -8.87
CA ARG A 360 26.74 -17.95 -8.30
C ARG A 360 27.61 -17.09 -9.22
N SER A 361 27.70 -17.40 -10.51
CA SER A 361 28.62 -16.72 -11.43
C SER A 361 28.32 -15.23 -11.58
N LEU A 362 27.05 -14.83 -11.69
CA LEU A 362 26.65 -13.42 -11.67
C LEU A 362 27.00 -12.78 -10.34
N GLN A 363 26.65 -13.43 -9.22
CA GLN A 363 26.96 -12.95 -7.88
C GLN A 363 28.46 -12.74 -7.63
N PHE A 364 29.34 -13.61 -8.15
CA PHE A 364 30.79 -13.41 -8.08
C PHE A 364 31.33 -12.32 -9.01
N SER A 365 30.67 -12.10 -10.15
CA SER A 365 31.13 -11.15 -11.17
C SER A 365 30.64 -9.73 -10.90
N TYR A 366 29.42 -9.58 -10.38
CA TYR A 366 28.72 -8.31 -10.23
C TYR A 366 28.37 -7.96 -8.78
N GLY A 367 28.42 -8.93 -7.87
CA GLY A 367 28.03 -8.77 -6.47
C GLY A 367 26.55 -9.11 -6.25
N ASN A 368 26.03 -8.77 -5.07
CA ASN A 368 24.59 -8.86 -4.80
C ASN A 368 23.94 -7.58 -5.34
N PRO A 369 22.81 -7.66 -6.06
CA PRO A 369 22.15 -6.47 -6.58
C PRO A 369 21.29 -5.83 -5.48
N MET A 370 20.94 -4.56 -5.71
CA MET A 370 20.03 -3.79 -4.87
C MET A 370 18.57 -3.97 -5.33
N SER A 371 18.36 -4.15 -6.63
CA SER A 371 17.07 -4.51 -7.22
C SER A 371 17.27 -5.37 -8.45
N SER A 372 16.25 -6.16 -8.78
CA SER A 372 16.23 -7.05 -9.93
C SER A 372 14.82 -7.14 -10.52
N LEU A 373 14.73 -7.60 -11.77
CA LEU A 373 13.49 -8.00 -12.44
C LEU A 373 13.75 -9.28 -13.24
N MET A 374 12.69 -10.07 -13.44
CA MET A 374 12.60 -11.07 -14.50
C MET A 374 11.46 -10.62 -15.42
N VAL A 375 11.79 -10.38 -16.69
CA VAL A 375 10.85 -9.78 -17.66
C VAL A 375 11.31 -10.00 -19.10
N ASP A 376 10.41 -10.42 -19.98
CA ASP A 376 10.65 -10.49 -21.42
C ASP A 376 10.70 -9.08 -22.05
N LEU A 377 11.91 -8.59 -22.37
CA LEU A 377 12.13 -7.26 -22.98
C LEU A 377 12.24 -7.31 -24.51
N ASN A 378 12.25 -8.49 -25.11
CA ASN A 378 12.46 -8.68 -26.55
C ASN A 378 11.34 -9.49 -27.24
N ASN A 379 10.26 -9.79 -26.51
CA ASN A 379 9.10 -10.58 -26.90
C ASN A 379 9.49 -11.96 -27.46
N ASP A 380 10.47 -12.63 -26.86
CA ASP A 380 10.90 -13.98 -27.23
C ASP A 380 10.26 -15.11 -26.40
N GLU A 381 9.38 -14.75 -25.46
CA GLU A 381 8.66 -15.62 -24.50
C GLU A 381 9.52 -16.15 -23.35
N TYR A 382 10.77 -15.68 -23.19
CA TYR A 382 11.64 -16.05 -22.07
C TYR A 382 11.97 -14.79 -21.26
N ASP A 383 11.71 -14.81 -19.95
CA ASP A 383 11.99 -13.66 -19.12
C ASP A 383 13.50 -13.40 -18.96
N ASP A 384 13.92 -12.17 -19.29
CA ASP A 384 15.30 -11.71 -19.17
C ASP A 384 15.67 -11.42 -17.71
N LEU A 385 16.95 -11.59 -17.34
CA LEU A 385 17.41 -11.24 -15.99
C LEU A 385 17.93 -9.80 -15.96
N VAL A 386 17.23 -8.93 -15.25
CA VAL A 386 17.60 -7.52 -15.08
C VAL A 386 18.08 -7.29 -13.65
N PHE A 387 19.19 -6.56 -13.45
CA PHE A 387 19.68 -6.26 -12.11
C PHE A 387 20.50 -4.98 -12.03
N TRP A 388 20.40 -4.28 -10.90
CA TRP A 388 21.21 -3.11 -10.56
C TRP A 388 22.02 -3.36 -9.31
N ASN A 389 23.32 -3.05 -9.37
CA ASN A 389 24.26 -3.29 -8.29
C ASN A 389 24.33 -2.10 -7.30
N PHE A 390 24.95 -2.35 -6.15
CA PHE A 390 25.25 -1.29 -5.17
C PHE A 390 26.19 -0.22 -5.74
N ASP A 391 26.03 1.00 -5.24
CA ASP A 391 26.92 2.15 -5.37
C ASP A 391 28.31 1.91 -4.75
N ASN A 392 29.22 2.87 -4.94
CA ASN A 392 30.55 2.90 -4.29
C ASN A 392 31.44 1.68 -4.58
N ARG A 393 31.30 1.10 -5.78
CA ARG A 393 32.16 0.00 -6.26
C ARG A 393 33.55 0.47 -6.69
N PRO A 394 34.54 -0.45 -6.79
CA PRO A 394 35.90 -0.12 -7.24
C PRO A 394 35.93 0.61 -8.59
N GLU A 395 36.91 1.48 -8.82
CA GLU A 395 37.00 2.31 -10.03
C GLU A 395 37.06 1.52 -11.36
N ASP A 396 37.45 0.25 -11.32
CA ASP A 396 37.52 -0.65 -12.47
C ASP A 396 36.22 -1.45 -12.72
N PHE A 397 35.18 -1.25 -11.89
CA PHE A 397 33.86 -1.85 -12.02
C PHE A 397 32.77 -0.86 -11.58
N THR A 398 32.26 -0.08 -12.53
CA THR A 398 31.39 1.09 -12.25
C THR A 398 30.02 0.99 -12.93
N GLU A 399 29.80 -0.01 -13.78
CA GLU A 399 28.57 -0.29 -14.54
C GLU A 399 27.42 -0.65 -13.59
N GLU A 400 26.35 0.14 -13.51
CA GLU A 400 25.35 0.02 -12.44
C GLU A 400 24.30 -1.05 -12.68
N GLY A 401 23.65 -1.02 -13.84
CA GLY A 401 22.57 -1.92 -14.21
C GLY A 401 22.86 -2.74 -15.45
N PHE A 402 22.31 -3.95 -15.50
CA PHE A 402 22.49 -4.88 -16.60
C PHE A 402 21.19 -5.61 -16.94
N VAL A 403 21.11 -6.05 -18.20
CA VAL A 403 20.16 -7.05 -18.68
C VAL A 403 20.99 -8.24 -19.19
N LEU A 404 20.73 -9.44 -18.70
CA LEU A 404 21.13 -10.68 -19.37
C LEU A 404 19.97 -11.08 -20.28
N LEU A 405 20.10 -10.74 -21.56
CA LEU A 405 19.04 -10.83 -22.56
C LEU A 405 19.00 -12.22 -23.20
N SER A 406 17.83 -12.85 -23.17
CA SER A 406 17.47 -14.08 -23.85
C SER A 406 17.65 -13.96 -25.37
N ASN A 407 17.71 -15.14 -25.99
CA ASN A 407 17.71 -15.31 -27.43
C ASN A 407 16.63 -16.32 -27.89
N GLY A 408 15.60 -16.52 -27.07
CA GLY A 408 14.53 -17.48 -27.27
C GLY A 408 14.92 -18.92 -26.96
N THR A 409 15.89 -19.14 -26.07
CA THR A 409 16.33 -20.49 -25.66
C THR A 409 16.73 -20.55 -24.20
N THR A 410 16.56 -21.71 -23.56
CA THR A 410 16.95 -21.95 -22.16
C THR A 410 18.47 -22.04 -21.93
N ASP A 411 19.29 -21.97 -22.99
CA ASP A 411 20.75 -22.03 -22.87
C ASP A 411 21.33 -20.62 -22.63
N LEU A 412 21.46 -20.27 -21.35
CA LEU A 412 22.01 -18.98 -20.88
C LEU A 412 23.41 -18.66 -21.45
N ASN A 413 24.16 -19.63 -21.98
CA ASN A 413 25.44 -19.32 -22.65
C ASN A 413 25.27 -18.52 -23.95
N ASN A 414 24.08 -18.55 -24.53
CA ASN A 414 23.76 -17.80 -25.74
C ASN A 414 23.07 -16.45 -25.45
N TRP A 415 22.76 -16.19 -24.18
CA TRP A 415 22.19 -14.93 -23.74
C TRP A 415 23.26 -13.84 -23.79
N THR A 416 22.84 -12.59 -24.03
CA THR A 416 23.75 -11.46 -24.21
C THR A 416 23.60 -10.48 -23.06
N LEU A 417 24.72 -10.16 -22.41
CA LEU A 417 24.73 -9.12 -21.39
C LEU A 417 24.79 -7.73 -22.03
N ALA A 418 23.86 -6.86 -21.65
CA ALA A 418 23.81 -5.45 -22.02
C ALA A 418 23.79 -4.56 -20.76
N GLU A 419 24.40 -3.38 -20.85
CA GLU A 419 24.37 -2.38 -19.78
C GLU A 419 23.11 -1.50 -19.93
N LEU A 420 22.48 -1.16 -18.81
CA LEU A 420 21.34 -0.25 -18.75
C LEU A 420 21.76 1.22 -18.69
N PRO A 421 20.84 2.16 -18.99
CA PRO A 421 21.09 3.59 -18.80
C PRO A 421 21.56 3.96 -17.38
N GLU A 422 22.50 4.90 -17.30
CA GLU A 422 23.05 5.42 -16.04
C GLU A 422 21.98 6.15 -15.22
N GLY A 423 22.08 6.07 -13.88
CA GLY A 423 21.16 6.79 -13.00
C GLY A 423 21.44 8.31 -12.92
N PRO A 424 20.53 9.09 -12.30
CA PRO A 424 20.53 10.56 -12.31
C PRO A 424 21.67 11.22 -11.53
N PHE A 425 22.33 10.50 -10.61
CA PHE A 425 23.33 11.07 -9.69
C PHE A 425 24.77 10.89 -10.13
N GLY A 426 24.97 10.39 -11.36
CA GLY A 426 26.27 10.06 -11.90
C GLY A 426 26.66 8.62 -11.57
N ARG A 427 27.43 8.02 -12.46
CA ARG A 427 27.86 6.62 -12.41
C ARG A 427 28.49 6.28 -11.06
N ASN A 428 28.05 5.17 -10.48
CA ASN A 428 28.48 4.59 -9.21
C ASN A 428 28.06 5.38 -7.95
N HIS A 429 27.09 6.29 -8.08
CA HIS A 429 26.51 7.09 -6.99
C HIS A 429 25.00 6.90 -6.83
N ASN A 430 24.43 5.92 -7.56
CA ASN A 430 23.01 5.61 -7.55
C ASN A 430 22.72 4.35 -6.73
N LYS A 431 21.73 4.45 -5.85
CA LYS A 431 21.14 3.33 -5.12
C LYS A 431 19.80 2.98 -5.74
N PHE A 432 19.78 1.98 -6.62
CA PHE A 432 18.59 1.49 -7.31
C PHE A 432 17.75 0.64 -6.36
N ASN A 433 16.93 1.31 -5.55
CA ASN A 433 16.26 0.74 -4.41
C ASN A 433 15.28 -0.37 -4.80
N HIS A 434 14.40 -0.10 -5.77
CA HIS A 434 13.37 -1.02 -6.25
C HIS A 434 13.08 -0.76 -7.73
N ALA A 435 12.61 -1.76 -8.46
CA ALA A 435 12.18 -1.63 -9.84
C ALA A 435 10.86 -2.37 -10.06
N VAL A 436 10.14 -1.97 -11.10
CA VAL A 436 8.94 -2.66 -11.63
C VAL A 436 8.93 -2.52 -13.15
N TRP A 437 8.14 -3.34 -13.82
CA TRP A 437 7.99 -3.31 -15.27
C TRP A 437 6.51 -3.37 -15.68
N GLY A 438 6.24 -2.97 -16.91
CA GLY A 438 4.93 -3.00 -17.55
C GLY A 438 4.93 -2.16 -18.82
N ASP A 439 4.03 -2.42 -19.75
CA ASP A 439 3.82 -1.56 -20.93
C ASP A 439 3.13 -0.25 -20.48
N ILE A 440 3.91 0.80 -20.25
CA ILE A 440 3.38 2.08 -19.72
C ILE A 440 2.97 3.05 -20.83
N ASN A 441 3.26 2.73 -22.09
CA ASN A 441 2.98 3.59 -23.23
C ASN A 441 2.03 2.94 -24.27
N ASN A 442 1.54 1.74 -23.97
CA ASN A 442 0.64 0.92 -24.79
C ASN A 442 1.20 0.57 -26.18
N ASP A 443 2.52 0.39 -26.32
CA ASP A 443 3.17 0.01 -27.59
C ASP A 443 3.37 -1.50 -27.78
N GLY A 444 3.05 -2.29 -26.76
CA GLY A 444 3.16 -3.74 -26.75
C GLY A 444 4.53 -4.27 -26.34
N TYR A 445 5.41 -3.41 -25.78
CA TYR A 445 6.71 -3.78 -25.24
C TYR A 445 6.78 -3.47 -23.74
N ASN A 446 7.53 -4.29 -23.01
CA ASN A 446 7.73 -4.05 -21.59
C ASN A 446 8.70 -2.89 -21.36
N ASP A 447 8.28 -1.94 -20.53
CA ASP A 447 9.08 -0.83 -20.06
C ASP A 447 9.52 -1.07 -18.61
N ILE A 448 10.48 -0.28 -18.12
CA ILE A 448 11.00 -0.39 -16.76
C ILE A 448 10.88 0.95 -16.04
N VAL A 449 10.44 0.91 -14.78
CA VAL A 449 10.47 2.03 -13.84
C VAL A 449 11.31 1.65 -12.64
N VAL A 450 12.30 2.48 -12.30
CA VAL A 450 13.24 2.20 -11.19
C VAL A 450 13.36 3.38 -10.23
N ALA A 451 13.29 3.10 -8.92
CA ALA A 451 13.47 4.06 -7.84
C ALA A 451 14.94 4.15 -7.49
N ILE A 452 15.45 5.38 -7.44
CA ILE A 452 16.85 5.67 -7.25
C ILE A 452 17.01 6.71 -6.15
N THR A 453 17.92 6.43 -5.23
CA THR A 453 18.36 7.38 -4.22
C THR A 453 19.87 7.59 -4.27
N ARG A 454 20.37 8.61 -3.55
CA ARG A 454 21.80 8.93 -3.53
C ARG A 454 22.56 8.03 -2.56
N ASP A 455 23.81 7.80 -2.89
CA ASP A 455 24.80 7.35 -1.92
C ASP A 455 25.19 8.45 -0.92
N LEU A 456 25.32 9.69 -1.41
CA LEU A 456 25.71 10.86 -0.65
C LEU A 456 24.90 12.10 -1.08
N PRO A 457 24.14 12.72 -0.17
CA PRO A 457 23.85 12.28 1.20
C PRO A 457 23.14 10.92 1.25
N TYR A 458 23.36 10.18 2.34
CA TYR A 458 22.92 8.79 2.48
C TYR A 458 21.39 8.66 2.33
N TYR A 459 20.95 7.96 1.27
CA TYR A 459 19.54 7.72 0.94
C TYR A 459 18.69 8.99 0.77
N GLU A 460 19.32 10.12 0.46
CA GLU A 460 18.62 11.39 0.23
C GLU A 460 18.19 11.53 -1.24
N GLY A 461 16.90 11.78 -1.45
CA GLY A 461 16.25 11.89 -2.75
C GLY A 461 15.54 10.61 -3.15
N ALA A 462 14.27 10.72 -3.51
CA ALA A 462 13.49 9.64 -4.08
C ALA A 462 13.21 9.98 -5.56
N TYR A 463 14.13 9.58 -6.44
CA TYR A 463 14.02 9.79 -7.89
C TYR A 463 13.44 8.55 -8.55
N ILE A 464 12.69 8.75 -9.61
CA ILE A 464 12.13 7.70 -10.47
C ILE A 464 12.73 7.87 -11.85
N GLN A 465 13.36 6.81 -12.36
CA GLN A 465 13.82 6.73 -13.75
C GLN A 465 12.83 5.90 -14.57
N ILE A 466 12.47 6.41 -15.75
CA ILE A 466 11.56 5.79 -16.71
C ILE A 466 12.37 5.34 -17.93
N LEU A 467 12.37 4.03 -18.20
CA LEU A 467 13.09 3.41 -19.30
C LEU A 467 12.09 2.75 -20.26
N LEU A 468 12.00 3.24 -21.49
CA LEU A 468 11.14 2.61 -22.50
C LEU A 468 11.87 1.52 -23.26
N GLY A 469 11.21 0.38 -23.44
CA GLY A 469 11.67 -0.74 -24.25
C GLY A 469 11.39 -0.51 -25.74
N ASP A 470 12.23 -1.08 -26.61
CA ASP A 470 11.99 -1.09 -28.06
C ASP A 470 11.55 -2.46 -28.61
N GLY A 471 11.29 -3.41 -27.71
CA GLY A 471 10.96 -4.80 -28.06
C GLY A 471 12.14 -5.61 -28.59
N THR A 472 13.38 -5.12 -28.46
CA THR A 472 14.59 -5.85 -28.84
C THR A 472 15.56 -6.01 -27.66
N GLY A 473 15.10 -5.70 -26.45
CA GLY A 473 15.93 -5.66 -25.24
C GLY A 473 16.69 -4.36 -25.00
N ASN A 474 16.57 -3.35 -25.88
CA ASN A 474 17.18 -2.05 -25.63
C ASN A 474 16.25 -1.17 -24.80
N MET A 475 16.82 -0.52 -23.79
CA MET A 475 16.09 0.39 -22.90
C MET A 475 16.57 1.84 -23.10
N ALA A 476 15.63 2.76 -23.32
CA ALA A 476 15.91 4.18 -23.48
C ALA A 476 15.40 5.00 -22.28
N ASP A 477 16.29 5.74 -21.62
CA ASP A 477 15.88 6.67 -20.55
C ASP A 477 15.15 7.88 -21.13
N VAL A 478 13.86 7.99 -20.80
CA VAL A 478 12.96 9.09 -21.22
C VAL A 478 12.52 9.97 -20.06
N THR A 479 13.12 9.81 -18.87
CA THR A 479 12.66 10.48 -17.64
C THR A 479 12.56 11.99 -17.80
N ASN A 480 13.51 12.61 -18.51
CA ASN A 480 13.52 14.07 -18.71
C ASN A 480 12.33 14.59 -19.54
N SER A 481 11.76 13.79 -20.43
CA SER A 481 10.56 14.16 -21.20
C SER A 481 9.27 13.71 -20.55
N ASN A 482 9.32 12.57 -19.85
CA ASN A 482 8.13 11.83 -19.43
C ASN A 482 7.82 11.99 -17.93
N PHE A 483 8.80 12.34 -17.09
CA PHE A 483 8.58 12.57 -15.66
C PHE A 483 9.63 13.52 -15.05
N ASN A 484 9.62 14.78 -15.47
CA ASN A 484 10.67 15.73 -15.10
C ASN A 484 10.46 16.44 -13.74
N ASP A 485 9.21 16.64 -13.31
CA ASP A 485 8.90 17.31 -12.05
C ASP A 485 8.84 16.31 -10.89
N GLN A 486 10.00 16.09 -10.28
CA GLN A 486 10.18 15.15 -9.18
C GLN A 486 10.71 15.86 -7.94
N PRO A 487 9.87 16.60 -7.18
CA PRO A 487 10.32 17.34 -6.00
C PRO A 487 10.95 16.42 -4.93
N ARG A 488 10.51 15.16 -4.85
CA ARG A 488 11.06 14.15 -3.93
C ARG A 488 12.52 13.81 -4.22
N ALA A 489 12.99 13.97 -5.45
CA ALA A 489 14.38 13.72 -5.81
C ALA A 489 15.37 14.68 -5.13
N ALA A 490 14.91 15.80 -4.56
CA ALA A 490 15.77 16.74 -3.87
C ALA A 490 16.25 16.21 -2.51
N THR A 491 15.32 15.93 -1.60
CA THR A 491 15.63 15.69 -0.18
C THR A 491 14.81 14.58 0.50
N HIS A 492 13.88 13.93 -0.21
CA HIS A 492 12.99 12.93 0.38
C HIS A 492 13.73 11.60 0.56
N HIS A 493 13.59 10.92 1.68
CA HIS A 493 14.22 9.61 1.87
C HIS A 493 13.73 8.59 0.83
N GLY A 494 14.65 7.98 0.10
CA GLY A 494 14.34 7.21 -1.11
C GLY A 494 14.15 5.71 -0.93
N GLU A 495 14.20 5.17 0.29
CA GLU A 495 13.89 3.76 0.52
C GLU A 495 12.39 3.48 0.42
N GLY A 496 12.01 2.50 -0.40
CA GLY A 496 10.61 2.21 -0.65
C GLY A 496 10.32 1.10 -1.64
N ASN A 497 9.04 1.00 -1.99
CA ASN A 497 8.52 0.14 -3.04
C ASN A 497 7.92 1.00 -4.14
N ILE A 498 8.02 0.53 -5.37
CA ILE A 498 7.28 1.08 -6.50
C ILE A 498 6.24 0.05 -6.91
N TYR A 499 5.08 0.51 -7.36
CA TYR A 499 4.05 -0.30 -8.00
C TYR A 499 3.58 0.38 -9.28
N LEU A 500 3.21 -0.42 -10.28
CA LEU A 500 2.47 0.02 -11.46
C LEU A 500 1.07 -0.58 -11.40
N ARG A 501 0.05 0.28 -11.30
CA ARG A 501 -1.36 -0.13 -11.16
C ARG A 501 -2.23 0.95 -11.80
N ASP A 502 -3.32 0.55 -12.44
CA ASP A 502 -4.34 1.49 -12.95
C ASP A 502 -5.09 2.10 -11.75
N PHE A 503 -4.77 3.36 -11.41
CA PHE A 503 -5.31 4.02 -10.22
C PHE A 503 -6.76 4.44 -10.42
N ASP A 504 -7.08 5.01 -11.58
CA ASP A 504 -8.36 5.65 -11.86
C ASP A 504 -9.26 4.89 -12.84
N ASN A 505 -8.89 3.65 -13.15
CA ASN A 505 -9.60 2.71 -14.02
C ASN A 505 -9.73 3.22 -15.46
N ASP A 506 -8.73 3.94 -15.97
CA ASP A 506 -8.69 4.43 -17.36
C ASP A 506 -7.99 3.47 -18.33
N GLY A 507 -7.36 2.41 -17.80
CA GLY A 507 -6.67 1.37 -18.53
C GLY A 507 -5.15 1.58 -18.67
N ASP A 508 -4.61 2.69 -18.17
CA ASP A 508 -3.20 3.00 -18.20
C ASP A 508 -2.52 2.66 -16.85
N LEU A 509 -1.30 2.14 -16.88
CA LEU A 509 -0.56 1.86 -15.65
C LEU A 509 -0.04 3.15 -15.02
N ASP A 510 -0.54 3.48 -13.82
CA ASP A 510 -0.07 4.60 -13.01
C ASP A 510 1.04 4.19 -12.04
N LEU A 511 1.80 5.19 -11.61
CA LEU A 511 2.95 4.99 -10.75
C LEU A 511 2.63 5.28 -9.29
N PHE A 512 2.94 4.31 -8.43
CA PHE A 512 2.93 4.48 -6.97
C PHE A 512 4.35 4.36 -6.45
N HIS A 513 4.83 5.37 -5.72
CA HIS A 513 6.10 5.30 -4.99
C HIS A 513 5.83 5.39 -3.49
N SER A 514 6.05 4.28 -2.80
CA SER A 514 5.73 4.06 -1.39
C SER A 514 6.99 4.17 -0.54
N THR A 515 7.27 5.37 -0.05
CA THR A 515 8.45 5.70 0.75
C THR A 515 8.08 6.05 2.18
N ARG A 516 9.09 6.20 3.03
CA ARG A 516 8.93 6.71 4.39
C ARG A 516 9.98 7.79 4.65
N ASP A 517 9.51 8.99 4.95
CA ASP A 517 10.37 10.15 5.15
C ASP A 517 9.96 10.94 6.41
N PHE A 518 10.95 11.58 7.03
CA PHE A 518 10.77 12.34 8.27
C PHE A 518 11.22 13.80 8.17
N ALA A 519 11.71 14.24 7.01
CA ALA A 519 12.40 15.51 6.87
C ALA A 519 11.72 16.47 5.89
N SER A 520 11.07 15.95 4.86
CA SER A 520 10.42 16.73 3.81
C SER A 520 8.94 17.00 4.11
N ASP A 521 8.39 17.97 3.40
CA ASP A 521 6.98 18.34 3.47
C ASP A 521 6.12 17.60 2.41
N LEU A 522 6.48 16.35 2.11
CA LEU A 522 5.87 15.52 1.05
C LEU A 522 5.41 14.18 1.61
N HIS A 523 4.26 13.69 1.13
CA HIS A 523 3.74 12.36 1.44
C HIS A 523 4.66 11.27 0.89
N GLY A 524 4.91 10.23 1.70
CA GLY A 524 5.54 9.00 1.25
C GLY A 524 4.59 8.08 0.49
N ALA A 525 3.27 8.31 0.58
CA ALA A 525 2.30 7.80 -0.38
C ALA A 525 2.29 8.74 -1.60
N HIS A 526 3.03 8.40 -2.64
CA HIS A 526 3.11 9.20 -3.87
C HIS A 526 2.45 8.48 -5.02
N ILE A 527 1.50 9.15 -5.70
CA ILE A 527 0.87 8.67 -6.93
C ILE A 527 1.22 9.65 -8.06
N ALA A 528 1.60 9.12 -9.22
CA ALA A 528 1.72 9.88 -10.45
C ALA A 528 0.91 9.22 -11.57
N ILE A 529 0.04 10.02 -12.19
CA ILE A 529 -0.93 9.60 -13.20
C ILE A 529 -0.28 9.59 -14.57
N ASN A 530 -0.42 8.49 -15.29
CA ASN A 530 0.01 8.30 -16.66
C ASN A 530 -1.03 8.87 -17.64
N ASP A 531 -0.60 9.31 -18.82
CA ASP A 531 -1.49 9.79 -19.88
C ASP A 531 -1.69 8.78 -21.02
N GLY A 532 -1.32 7.53 -20.76
CA GLY A 532 -1.33 6.40 -21.69
C GLY A 532 -0.18 6.37 -22.70
N ASN A 533 0.74 7.35 -22.66
CA ASN A 533 1.95 7.38 -23.49
C ASN A 533 3.23 7.33 -22.64
N GLY A 534 3.11 6.86 -21.40
CA GLY A 534 4.21 6.80 -20.42
C GLY A 534 4.65 8.16 -19.93
N THR A 535 3.81 9.20 -20.00
CA THR A 535 4.08 10.53 -19.42
C THR A 535 3.33 10.69 -18.11
N PHE A 536 4.06 10.90 -17.02
CA PHE A 536 3.53 10.91 -15.68
C PHE A 536 3.39 12.33 -15.11
N ASN A 537 2.31 12.56 -14.36
CA ASN A 537 2.08 13.76 -13.57
C ASN A 537 1.74 13.39 -12.12
N SER A 538 2.56 13.87 -11.17
CA SER A 538 2.31 13.63 -9.75
C SER A 538 1.00 14.26 -9.29
N LEU A 539 0.19 13.52 -8.53
CA LEU A 539 -0.91 14.11 -7.77
C LEU A 539 -0.35 15.12 -6.77
N VAL A 540 -1.07 16.24 -6.60
CA VAL A 540 -0.67 17.29 -5.65
C VAL A 540 -0.88 16.81 -4.22
N GLU A 541 0.01 17.21 -3.31
CA GLU A 541 -0.01 16.76 -1.90
C GLU A 541 -1.35 16.99 -1.19
N SER A 542 -2.12 18.02 -1.56
CA SER A 542 -3.44 18.31 -0.97
C SER A 542 -4.54 17.29 -1.30
N VAL A 543 -4.29 16.36 -2.22
CA VAL A 543 -5.18 15.21 -2.48
C VAL A 543 -5.17 14.27 -1.27
N PHE A 544 -4.03 14.13 -0.60
CA PHE A 544 -3.84 13.19 0.49
C PHE A 544 -4.14 13.82 1.86
N PRO A 545 -4.79 13.08 2.78
CA PRO A 545 -4.95 13.52 4.16
C PRO A 545 -3.63 13.41 4.92
N GLN A 546 -3.59 14.01 6.11
CA GLN A 546 -2.48 13.78 7.03
C GLN A 546 -2.54 12.38 7.63
N LYS A 547 -1.39 11.87 8.06
CA LYS A 547 -1.29 10.63 8.84
C LYS A 547 -1.99 10.79 10.20
N PRO A 548 -2.67 9.75 10.72
CA PRO A 548 -3.19 9.75 12.09
C PRO A 548 -2.08 9.91 13.14
N ARG A 549 -2.29 10.81 14.10
CA ARG A 549 -1.34 11.09 15.18
C ARG A 549 -2.00 10.95 16.55
N ALA A 550 -1.27 10.38 17.50
CA ALA A 550 -1.75 10.21 18.87
C ALA A 550 -1.78 11.53 19.66
N ASN A 551 -0.97 12.52 19.29
CA ASN A 551 -0.83 13.79 19.99
C ASN A 551 -0.11 14.85 19.14
N GLU A 552 -0.03 16.08 19.66
CA GLU A 552 0.59 17.23 19.00
C GLU A 552 2.13 17.17 18.89
N TYR A 553 2.79 16.24 19.60
CA TYR A 553 4.26 16.12 19.62
C TYR A 553 4.80 15.20 18.52
N ASP A 554 3.93 14.47 17.84
CA ASP A 554 4.28 13.78 16.59
C ASP A 554 4.39 14.84 15.47
N ASN A 555 5.64 15.24 15.22
CA ASN A 555 5.97 16.27 14.25
C ASN A 555 5.81 15.79 12.80
N ASN A 556 5.62 14.48 12.57
CA ASN A 556 5.46 13.96 11.22
C ASN A 556 3.98 13.81 10.86
N GLN A 557 3.50 14.75 10.05
CA GLN A 557 2.10 14.83 9.64
C GLN A 557 1.81 14.19 8.28
N TYR A 558 2.84 13.85 7.50
CA TYR A 558 2.69 13.28 6.17
C TYR A 558 2.51 11.77 6.22
N LEU A 559 1.87 11.21 5.20
CA LEU A 559 1.59 9.78 5.10
C LEU A 559 2.89 8.99 4.97
N PHE A 560 2.96 7.85 5.65
CA PHE A 560 4.02 6.86 5.46
C PHE A 560 3.53 5.75 4.57
N LYS A 561 4.27 5.46 3.49
CA LYS A 561 3.95 4.38 2.56
C LYS A 561 2.54 4.55 1.94
N GLY A 562 2.33 3.94 0.80
CA GLY A 562 1.03 3.83 0.15
C GLY A 562 1.03 2.57 -0.70
N LEU A 563 0.58 1.45 -0.14
CA LEU A 563 0.33 0.25 -0.92
C LEU A 563 -1.00 0.43 -1.67
N PRO A 564 -1.03 0.46 -3.02
CA PRO A 564 -2.28 0.45 -3.77
C PRO A 564 -3.01 -0.88 -3.61
N ILE A 565 -4.32 -0.82 -3.35
CA ILE A 565 -5.17 -2.00 -3.17
C ILE A 565 -6.61 -1.66 -3.53
N ASN A 566 -7.36 -2.64 -4.04
CA ASN A 566 -8.81 -2.51 -4.24
C ASN A 566 -9.57 -3.14 -3.07
N LEU A 567 -10.13 -2.34 -2.15
CA LEU A 567 -10.81 -2.87 -0.96
C LEU A 567 -12.32 -3.08 -1.15
N ASP A 568 -12.94 -2.42 -2.13
CA ASP A 568 -14.40 -2.36 -2.19
C ASP A 568 -15.02 -2.29 -3.61
N ASN A 569 -14.20 -2.31 -4.66
CA ASN A 569 -14.59 -2.12 -6.06
C ASN A 569 -15.32 -0.81 -6.35
N GLU A 570 -15.04 0.26 -5.61
CA GLU A 570 -15.62 1.58 -5.82
C GLU A 570 -14.54 2.64 -6.09
N GLY A 571 -14.76 3.51 -7.08
CA GLY A 571 -13.87 4.64 -7.34
C GLY A 571 -12.49 4.28 -7.91
N CYS A 572 -11.48 4.97 -7.42
CA CYS A 572 -10.05 4.74 -7.71
C CYS A 572 -9.49 3.77 -6.64
N LEU A 573 -8.29 3.25 -6.84
CA LEU A 573 -7.63 2.39 -5.84
C LEU A 573 -7.50 3.08 -4.46
N ASP A 574 -7.68 2.28 -3.42
CA ASP A 574 -7.42 2.63 -2.03
C ASP A 574 -5.92 2.51 -1.72
N LEU A 575 -5.51 2.98 -0.55
CA LEU A 575 -4.14 2.83 -0.07
C LEU A 575 -4.06 2.26 1.34
N ILE A 576 -3.05 1.44 1.62
CA ILE A 576 -2.67 1.09 2.99
C ILE A 576 -1.44 1.88 3.43
N SER A 577 -1.52 2.41 4.65
CA SER A 577 -0.48 3.24 5.26
C SER A 577 -0.26 2.85 6.74
N SER A 578 0.80 3.41 7.35
CA SER A 578 1.19 3.11 8.72
C SER A 578 1.37 4.41 9.53
N SER A 579 1.10 4.36 10.84
CA SER A 579 0.93 5.56 11.67
C SER A 579 2.12 5.88 12.58
N ASP A 580 2.78 4.89 13.16
CA ASP A 580 3.91 5.04 14.07
C ASP A 580 3.77 6.13 15.18
N SER A 581 2.60 6.25 15.84
CA SER A 581 2.31 7.41 16.73
C SER A 581 1.91 7.06 18.17
N TRP A 582 1.38 5.85 18.45
CA TRP A 582 0.85 5.44 19.77
C TRP A 582 1.91 4.82 20.71
N MET A 583 3.16 5.24 20.55
CA MET A 583 4.30 4.77 21.34
C MET A 583 4.27 5.31 22.78
N ASN A 584 4.89 4.58 23.69
CA ASN A 584 5.16 5.04 25.05
C ASN A 584 6.44 4.41 25.62
N GLU A 585 6.81 4.76 26.85
CA GLU A 585 8.03 4.27 27.50
C GLU A 585 8.12 2.75 27.59
N SER A 586 7.02 2.02 27.47
CA SER A 586 6.95 0.56 27.60
C SER A 586 6.86 -0.18 26.26
N ALA A 587 6.43 0.47 25.18
CA ALA A 587 6.27 -0.17 23.87
C ALA A 587 6.34 0.81 22.69
N THR A 588 6.98 0.39 21.60
CA THR A 588 6.87 1.00 20.27
C THR A 588 5.68 0.39 19.54
N LYS A 589 4.96 1.21 18.77
CA LYS A 589 3.71 0.80 18.11
C LYS A 589 3.55 1.49 16.77
N ASN A 590 3.20 0.69 15.77
CA ASN A 590 2.95 1.12 14.42
C ASN A 590 1.68 0.42 13.97
N TYR A 591 0.58 1.19 13.94
CA TYR A 591 -0.73 0.71 13.54
C TYR A 591 -0.94 0.98 12.05
N LEU A 592 -1.51 0.01 11.37
CA LEU A 592 -1.94 0.14 9.99
C LEU A 592 -3.32 0.80 9.92
N TYR A 593 -3.61 1.43 8.79
CA TYR A 593 -4.91 2.00 8.47
C TYR A 593 -5.08 2.08 6.96
N SER A 594 -6.34 2.09 6.53
CA SER A 594 -6.70 2.25 5.13
C SER A 594 -6.95 3.73 4.83
N LEU A 595 -6.65 4.15 3.61
CA LEU A 595 -7.05 5.41 3.02
C LEU A 595 -8.05 5.06 1.92
N ILE A 596 -9.33 5.18 2.25
CA ILE A 596 -10.42 4.86 1.34
C ILE A 596 -10.56 5.98 0.32
N ASN A 597 -10.54 5.63 -0.96
CA ASN A 597 -10.93 6.56 -2.01
C ASN A 597 -12.42 6.90 -1.84
N ILE A 598 -12.74 8.19 -1.85
CA ILE A 598 -14.12 8.69 -1.72
C ILE A 598 -14.53 9.56 -2.91
N ARG A 599 -13.61 9.74 -3.87
CA ARG A 599 -13.80 10.49 -5.13
C ARG A 599 -12.66 10.18 -6.10
N CYS A 600 -13.01 9.91 -7.35
CA CYS A 600 -12.11 9.45 -8.41
C CYS A 600 -12.37 10.18 -9.73
N ASN A 601 -12.30 11.53 -9.74
CA ASN A 601 -12.75 12.31 -10.90
C ASN A 601 -12.01 13.63 -11.08
#